data_AF-A0A354YXG5-F1
#
_entry.id   AF-A0A354YXG5-F1
#
_cell.length_a   1.000
_cell.length_b   1.000
_cell.length_c   1.000
_cell.angle_alpha   90.00
_cell.angle_beta   90.00
_cell.angle_gamma   90.00
#
_symmetry.space_group_name_H-M   'P 1'
#
loop_
_entity.id
_entity.type
_entity.pdbx_description
1 polymer ?
#
loop_
_entity_poly.entity_id
_entity_poly.type
_entity_poly.pdbx_seq_one_letter_code
_entity_poly.pdbx_strand_id
1 'polypeptide(L)'
;MDSEIIRAYLWQDIIKFGFCPSSTKEKRTWLRQYCGSLRGFWEVDSYPSGPHNLPNQVLQIKINNIGLIGFDIDCTIHTNTKFNAQVLYSLSGKKSSLMWSHDADDSYFAFPNQKLLTSVNSRIGNRRSAVREFSTDDVISVIDGLLLHPTVHMHLLSLLDRHEIRIGSGIGNPFQYLFNLRYQLCPIPEKRVAEKERLVEIFSNAIRSKRPVPACELMAQPRLK
;
A
#
# COMPACT_ATOMS: atom_id res chain seq x y z
N MET A 1 17.72 -3.13 20.80
CA MET A 1 18.10 -3.69 19.49
C MET A 1 18.34 -2.53 18.52
N ASP A 2 19.14 -2.68 17.45
CA ASP A 2 19.24 -1.64 16.41
C ASP A 2 17.85 -1.32 15.84
N SER A 3 17.49 -0.03 15.75
CA SER A 3 16.19 0.42 15.23
C SER A 3 15.92 -0.10 13.83
N GLU A 4 16.96 -0.25 13.00
CA GLU A 4 16.83 -0.75 11.63
C GLU A 4 16.44 -2.23 11.61
N ILE A 5 16.96 -3.02 12.56
CA ILE A 5 16.57 -4.44 12.73
C ILE A 5 15.11 -4.53 13.20
N ILE A 6 14.68 -3.67 14.13
CA ILE A 6 13.29 -3.62 14.59
C ILE A 6 12.37 -3.31 13.40
N ARG A 7 12.62 -2.20 12.70
CA ARG A 7 11.84 -1.75 11.54
C ARG A 7 11.73 -2.81 10.46
N ALA A 8 12.81 -3.55 10.21
CA ALA A 8 12.82 -4.66 9.26
C ALA A 8 11.86 -5.81 9.65
N TYR A 9 11.79 -6.17 10.93
CA TYR A 9 10.81 -7.16 11.40
C TYR A 9 9.37 -6.63 11.31
N LEU A 10 9.15 -5.37 11.70
CA LEU A 10 7.84 -4.74 11.59
C LEU A 10 7.37 -4.66 10.14
N TRP A 11 8.27 -4.37 9.19
CA TRP A 11 7.97 -4.39 7.76
C TRP A 11 7.42 -5.74 7.30
N GLN A 12 8.09 -6.84 7.67
CA GLN A 12 7.60 -8.19 7.37
C GLN A 12 6.24 -8.48 8.01
N ASP A 13 6.06 -8.06 9.26
CA ASP A 13 4.81 -8.26 9.98
C ASP A 13 3.66 -7.47 9.36
N ILE A 14 3.88 -6.22 8.96
CA ILE A 14 2.87 -5.37 8.31
C ILE A 14 2.46 -5.96 6.95
N ILE A 15 3.43 -6.38 6.12
CA ILE A 15 3.13 -7.09 4.86
C ILE A 15 2.31 -8.35 5.13
N LYS A 16 2.76 -9.18 6.06
CA LYS A 16 2.10 -10.45 6.40
C LYS A 16 0.68 -10.24 6.94
N PHE A 17 0.48 -9.26 7.81
CA PHE A 17 -0.78 -9.04 8.50
C PHE A 17 -1.81 -8.29 7.66
N GLY A 18 -1.40 -7.38 6.77
CA GLY A 18 -2.34 -6.58 5.97
C GLY A 18 -2.46 -6.98 4.50
N PHE A 19 -1.41 -7.55 3.91
CA PHE A 19 -1.24 -7.60 2.45
C PHE A 19 -0.92 -9.00 1.91
N CYS A 20 -1.06 -10.06 2.73
CA CYS A 20 -0.85 -11.45 2.32
C CYS A 20 -2.09 -12.33 2.54
N PRO A 21 -3.26 -12.02 1.93
CA PRO A 21 -4.42 -12.91 2.00
C PRO A 21 -4.07 -14.30 1.45
N SER A 22 -4.46 -15.34 2.18
CA SER A 22 -3.95 -16.71 1.99
C SER A 22 -4.73 -17.49 0.93
N SER A 23 -6.05 -17.36 0.93
CA SER A 23 -6.95 -18.11 0.04
C SER A 23 -7.57 -17.24 -1.05
N THR A 24 -8.03 -17.85 -2.13
CA THR A 24 -8.78 -17.14 -3.20
C THR A 24 -10.03 -16.44 -2.64
N LYS A 25 -10.69 -17.02 -1.63
CA LYS A 25 -11.82 -16.39 -0.92
C LYS A 25 -11.41 -15.14 -0.17
N GLU A 26 -10.30 -15.19 0.57
CA GLU A 26 -9.75 -14.03 1.29
C GLU A 26 -9.31 -12.94 0.33
N LYS A 27 -8.61 -13.29 -0.76
CA LYS A 27 -8.21 -12.35 -1.81
C LYS A 27 -9.42 -11.62 -2.38
N ARG A 28 -10.48 -12.35 -2.75
CA ARG A 28 -11.73 -11.74 -3.25
C ARG A 28 -12.39 -10.83 -2.21
N THR A 29 -12.38 -11.23 -0.95
CA THR A 29 -12.93 -10.41 0.14
C THR A 29 -12.14 -9.13 0.31
N TRP A 30 -10.82 -9.22 0.34
CA TRP A 30 -9.92 -8.07 0.40
C TRP A 30 -10.17 -7.10 -0.75
N LEU A 31 -10.23 -7.62 -1.97
CA LEU A 31 -10.45 -6.82 -3.18
C LEU A 31 -11.84 -6.16 -3.22
N ARG A 32 -12.89 -6.82 -2.72
CA ARG A 32 -14.21 -6.20 -2.59
C ARG A 32 -14.21 -5.05 -1.59
N GLN A 33 -13.57 -5.24 -0.45
CA GLN A 33 -13.44 -4.18 0.57
C GLN A 33 -12.62 -3.01 0.02
N TYR A 34 -11.54 -3.30 -0.72
CA TYR A 34 -10.76 -2.31 -1.44
C TYR A 34 -11.63 -1.48 -2.38
N CYS A 35 -12.31 -2.10 -3.36
CA CYS A 35 -13.16 -1.38 -4.31
C CYS A 35 -14.25 -0.56 -3.61
N GLY A 36 -14.91 -1.13 -2.60
CA GLY A 36 -15.95 -0.45 -1.82
C GLY A 36 -15.44 0.75 -1.02
N SER A 37 -14.17 0.71 -0.59
CA SER A 37 -13.57 1.79 0.19
C SER A 37 -13.17 3.00 -0.63
N LEU A 38 -12.90 2.84 -1.93
CA LEU A 38 -12.44 3.93 -2.80
C LEU A 38 -13.47 5.08 -2.81
N ARG A 39 -14.76 4.75 -2.88
CA ARG A 39 -15.87 5.73 -2.92
C ARG A 39 -15.85 6.70 -1.75
N GLY A 40 -15.88 6.16 -0.54
CA GLY A 40 -15.85 6.98 0.66
C GLY A 40 -14.51 7.68 0.86
N PHE A 41 -13.41 7.06 0.44
CA PHE A 41 -12.08 7.58 0.74
C PHE A 41 -11.67 8.72 -0.19
N TRP A 42 -11.96 8.61 -1.48
CA TRP A 42 -11.66 9.64 -2.49
C TRP A 42 -12.80 10.64 -2.70
N GLU A 43 -13.97 10.43 -2.08
CA GLU A 43 -15.17 11.30 -2.19
C GLU A 43 -15.64 11.53 -3.63
N VAL A 44 -15.79 10.45 -4.39
CA VAL A 44 -16.37 10.54 -5.74
C VAL A 44 -17.64 9.71 -5.87
N ASP A 45 -18.41 10.01 -6.92
CA ASP A 45 -19.74 9.43 -7.11
C ASP A 45 -19.72 7.94 -7.46
N SER A 46 -18.67 7.46 -8.13
CA SER A 46 -18.58 6.08 -8.64
C SER A 46 -17.17 5.52 -8.55
N TYR A 47 -17.06 4.20 -8.39
CA TYR A 47 -15.82 3.45 -8.39
C TYR A 47 -16.00 2.08 -9.01
N PRO A 48 -14.91 1.36 -9.33
CA PRO A 48 -15.02 0.15 -10.09
C PRO A 48 -15.87 -0.91 -9.41
N SER A 49 -16.50 -1.72 -10.27
CA SER A 49 -17.15 -2.96 -9.88
C SER A 49 -16.19 -3.85 -9.09
N GLY A 50 -16.76 -4.71 -8.25
CA GLY A 50 -15.98 -5.70 -7.49
C GLY A 50 -15.09 -6.57 -8.40
N PRO A 51 -14.13 -7.29 -7.82
CA PRO A 51 -13.14 -8.05 -8.58
C PRO A 51 -13.79 -9.09 -9.49
N HIS A 52 -13.28 -9.18 -10.71
CA HIS A 52 -13.67 -10.19 -11.69
C HIS A 52 -12.80 -11.43 -11.54
N ASN A 53 -13.41 -12.60 -11.73
CA ASN A 53 -12.68 -13.85 -11.83
C ASN A 53 -12.32 -14.10 -13.29
N LEU A 54 -11.04 -14.29 -13.56
CA LEU A 54 -10.54 -14.81 -14.81
C LEU A 54 -10.31 -16.34 -14.69
N PRO A 55 -10.05 -17.05 -15.81
CA PRO A 55 -9.63 -18.45 -15.76
C PRO A 55 -8.43 -18.66 -14.83
N ASN A 56 -8.27 -19.88 -14.31
CA ASN A 56 -7.16 -20.27 -13.42
C ASN A 56 -7.08 -19.49 -12.09
N GLN A 57 -8.24 -19.10 -11.54
CA GLN A 57 -8.34 -18.36 -10.27
C GLN A 57 -7.62 -17.00 -10.25
N VAL A 58 -7.29 -16.47 -11.43
CA VAL A 58 -6.72 -15.13 -11.58
C VAL A 58 -7.80 -14.11 -11.27
N LEU A 59 -7.43 -13.05 -10.54
CA LEU A 59 -8.34 -11.96 -10.18
C LEU A 59 -8.00 -10.71 -10.98
N GLN A 60 -9.01 -10.01 -11.46
CA GLN A 60 -8.84 -8.74 -12.15
C GLN A 60 -9.59 -7.63 -11.41
N ILE A 61 -8.93 -6.50 -11.24
CA ILE A 61 -9.55 -5.22 -10.87
C ILE A 61 -9.20 -4.22 -11.94
N LYS A 62 -10.20 -3.47 -12.37
CA LYS A 62 -10.00 -2.25 -13.12
C LYS A 62 -10.28 -1.10 -12.18
N ILE A 63 -9.42 -0.10 -12.10
CA ILE A 63 -9.71 1.18 -11.47
C ILE A 63 -9.93 2.11 -12.64
N ASN A 64 -11.19 2.18 -13.06
CA ASN A 64 -11.64 2.99 -14.17
C ASN A 64 -12.42 4.20 -13.65
N ASN A 65 -12.53 5.23 -14.48
CA ASN A 65 -13.41 6.37 -14.24
C ASN A 65 -12.95 7.33 -13.12
N ILE A 66 -11.63 7.48 -12.96
CA ILE A 66 -11.11 8.56 -12.13
C ILE A 66 -11.05 9.83 -12.99
N GLY A 67 -12.20 10.48 -13.18
CA GLY A 67 -12.26 11.80 -13.82
C GLY A 67 -11.34 12.84 -13.17
N LEU A 68 -10.91 12.60 -11.92
CA LEU A 68 -9.82 13.33 -11.31
C LEU A 68 -8.48 13.12 -12.06
N ILE A 69 -7.95 11.91 -12.21
CA ILE A 69 -6.51 11.72 -12.46
C ILE A 69 -6.19 11.43 -13.93
N GLY A 70 -7.20 11.15 -14.77
CA GLY A 70 -7.03 11.04 -16.22
C GLY A 70 -6.34 9.75 -16.70
N PHE A 71 -6.22 8.74 -15.84
CA PHE A 71 -5.75 7.41 -16.20
C PHE A 71 -6.66 6.32 -15.61
N ASP A 72 -6.71 5.19 -16.32
CA ASP A 72 -7.28 3.94 -15.85
C ASP A 72 -6.15 2.98 -15.45
N ILE A 73 -6.40 2.13 -14.45
CA ILE A 73 -5.45 1.09 -14.03
C ILE A 73 -6.11 -0.28 -14.16
N ASP A 74 -5.52 -1.21 -14.91
CA ASP A 74 -5.93 -2.61 -14.96
C ASP A 74 -4.91 -3.47 -14.20
N CYS A 75 -5.36 -4.14 -13.14
CA CYS A 75 -4.53 -4.99 -12.30
C CYS A 75 -5.01 -6.44 -12.36
N THR A 76 -4.13 -7.32 -12.84
CA THR A 76 -4.34 -8.77 -12.91
C THR A 76 -3.44 -9.48 -11.89
N ILE A 77 -4.06 -10.19 -10.95
CA ILE A 77 -3.40 -10.83 -9.81
C ILE A 77 -3.37 -12.34 -9.99
N HIS A 78 -2.17 -12.91 -10.08
CA HIS A 78 -1.97 -14.37 -10.14
C HIS A 78 -1.67 -14.95 -8.74
N THR A 79 -0.78 -14.30 -7.97
CA THR A 79 -0.41 -14.69 -6.61
C THR A 79 -0.12 -13.46 -5.75
N ASN A 80 0.25 -13.64 -4.48
CA ASN A 80 0.67 -12.53 -3.61
C ASN A 80 2.03 -11.91 -4.01
N THR A 81 2.69 -12.48 -5.01
CA THR A 81 4.02 -12.07 -5.49
C THR A 81 4.10 -11.94 -7.01
N LYS A 82 3.02 -12.25 -7.74
CA LYS A 82 2.95 -12.18 -9.19
C LYS A 82 1.66 -11.50 -9.61
N PHE A 83 1.79 -10.31 -10.18
CA PHE A 83 0.70 -9.55 -10.76
C PHE A 83 1.20 -8.71 -11.94
N ASN A 84 0.26 -8.20 -12.72
CA ASN A 84 0.51 -7.23 -13.77
C ASN A 84 -0.39 -6.03 -13.50
N ALA A 85 0.17 -4.82 -13.55
CA ALA A 85 -0.59 -3.58 -13.49
C ALA A 85 -0.28 -2.77 -14.75
N GLN A 86 -1.33 -2.37 -15.47
CA GLN A 86 -1.24 -1.54 -16.67
C GLN A 86 -1.88 -0.21 -16.36
N VAL A 87 -1.16 0.88 -16.62
CA VAL A 87 -1.68 2.24 -16.52
C VAL A 87 -2.01 2.71 -17.94
N LEU A 88 -3.29 2.94 -18.18
CA LEU A 88 -3.85 3.38 -19.46
C LEU A 88 -4.14 4.87 -19.34
N TYR A 89 -3.39 5.68 -20.05
CA TYR A 89 -3.59 7.13 -20.07
C TYR A 89 -4.60 7.51 -21.16
N SER A 90 -5.60 8.32 -20.81
CA SER A 90 -6.61 8.80 -21.77
C SER A 90 -6.55 10.32 -21.87
N LEU A 91 -5.91 10.83 -22.93
CA LEU A 91 -5.79 12.25 -23.22
C LEU A 91 -7.11 12.81 -23.78
N SER A 92 -7.79 13.65 -23.00
CA SER A 92 -8.76 14.60 -23.57
C SER A 92 -8.00 15.75 -24.26
N GLY A 93 -7.44 15.50 -25.44
CA GLY A 93 -7.16 16.51 -26.47
C GLY A 93 -6.29 17.75 -26.17
N LYS A 94 -5.47 17.82 -25.11
CA LYS A 94 -4.57 18.98 -24.87
C LYS A 94 -3.10 18.59 -24.71
N LYS A 95 -2.23 19.53 -25.14
CA LYS A 95 -0.76 19.45 -25.33
C LYS A 95 0.00 18.64 -24.28
N SER A 96 1.03 17.95 -24.76
CA SER A 96 1.97 17.12 -24.00
C SER A 96 2.47 17.81 -22.73
N SER A 97 2.09 17.26 -21.58
CA SER A 97 2.70 17.53 -20.28
C SER A 97 3.61 16.37 -19.90
N LEU A 98 4.69 16.65 -19.15
CA LEU A 98 5.64 15.67 -18.63
C LEU A 98 4.87 14.51 -17.97
N MET A 99 4.99 13.31 -18.52
CA MET A 99 4.09 12.21 -18.16
C MET A 99 4.54 11.51 -16.89
N TRP A 100 5.82 11.09 -16.79
CA TRP A 100 6.38 10.33 -15.65
C TRP A 100 7.80 10.78 -15.31
N SER A 101 8.16 10.76 -14.02
CA SER A 101 9.55 10.83 -13.55
C SER A 101 9.84 9.72 -12.54
N HIS A 102 11.06 9.18 -12.57
CA HIS A 102 11.55 8.17 -11.63
C HIS A 102 12.48 8.83 -10.62
N ASP A 103 12.31 8.49 -9.34
CA ASP A 103 13.04 9.09 -8.23
C ASP A 103 13.46 8.03 -7.20
N ALA A 104 14.57 8.31 -6.52
CA ALA A 104 15.16 7.43 -5.52
C ALA A 104 15.74 8.28 -4.37
N ASP A 105 15.01 8.32 -3.25
CA ASP A 105 15.42 9.10 -2.08
C ASP A 105 16.43 8.33 -1.23
N ASP A 106 17.42 9.03 -0.68
CA ASP A 106 18.39 8.51 0.29
C ASP A 106 17.88 8.53 1.74
N SER A 107 16.75 9.21 2.00
CA SER A 107 16.20 9.49 3.33
C SER A 107 15.15 8.50 3.82
N TYR A 108 14.66 7.60 2.96
CA TYR A 108 13.66 6.59 3.30
C TYR A 108 14.26 5.18 3.28
N PHE A 109 13.83 4.35 4.23
CA PHE A 109 14.35 3.00 4.45
C PHE A 109 14.17 2.08 3.23
N ALA A 110 15.29 1.78 2.56
CA ALA A 110 15.34 0.72 1.55
C ALA A 110 15.45 -0.63 2.25
N PHE A 111 14.50 -1.53 1.98
CA PHE A 111 14.38 -2.84 2.62
C PHE A 111 15.73 -3.58 2.85
N PRO A 112 16.04 -4.05 4.07
CA PRO A 112 17.17 -4.93 4.30
C PRO A 112 16.81 -6.30 3.78
N ASN A 113 17.60 -6.73 2.80
CA ASN A 113 17.55 -8.04 2.16
C ASN A 113 17.23 -9.13 3.18
N GLN A 114 16.23 -10.00 2.92
CA GLN A 114 15.73 -11.00 3.88
C GLN A 114 16.85 -11.93 4.42
N LYS A 115 17.95 -12.06 3.66
CA LYS A 115 19.21 -12.72 4.05
C LYS A 115 19.91 -12.06 5.25
N LEU A 116 19.80 -10.74 5.41
CA LEU A 116 20.34 -9.98 6.55
C LEU A 116 19.61 -10.34 7.84
N LEU A 117 18.28 -10.51 7.80
CA LEU A 117 17.50 -10.89 8.98
C LEU A 117 17.74 -12.35 9.40
N THR A 118 17.98 -13.26 8.45
CA THR A 118 18.36 -14.64 8.76
C THR A 118 19.77 -14.76 9.34
N SER A 119 20.73 -13.92 8.91
CA SER A 119 22.09 -13.93 9.51
C SER A 119 22.13 -13.27 10.89
N VAL A 120 21.38 -12.19 11.11
CA VAL A 120 21.29 -11.45 12.38
C VAL A 120 20.52 -12.21 13.47
N ASN A 121 19.55 -13.07 13.08
CA ASN A 121 18.80 -13.95 13.99
C ASN A 121 19.70 -14.88 14.84
N SER A 122 20.94 -15.14 14.39
CA SER A 122 21.86 -16.06 15.07
C SER A 122 22.73 -15.41 16.15
N ARG A 123 22.85 -14.07 16.20
CA ARG A 123 23.83 -13.41 17.08
C ARG A 123 23.34 -12.20 17.89
N ILE A 124 22.35 -11.42 17.43
CA ILE A 124 22.09 -10.08 18.03
C ILE A 124 20.60 -9.80 18.29
N GLY A 125 19.66 -10.50 17.66
CA GLY A 125 18.24 -10.22 17.89
C GLY A 125 17.27 -11.10 17.13
N ASN A 126 16.29 -11.68 17.84
CA ASN A 126 15.19 -12.42 17.22
C ASN A 126 13.92 -11.57 17.16
N ARG A 127 12.98 -11.95 16.27
CA ARG A 127 11.68 -11.27 16.10
C ARG A 127 10.94 -11.03 17.42
N ARG A 128 11.07 -11.91 18.43
CA ARG A 128 10.36 -11.74 19.72
C ARG A 128 10.87 -10.51 20.47
N SER A 129 12.17 -10.26 20.46
CA SER A 129 12.75 -9.06 21.07
C SER A 129 12.32 -7.80 20.33
N ALA A 130 12.35 -7.80 18.99
CA ALA A 130 11.88 -6.66 18.19
C ALA A 130 10.42 -6.28 18.50
N VAL A 131 9.52 -7.27 18.61
CA VAL A 131 8.11 -7.03 18.94
C VAL A 131 7.91 -6.56 20.40
N ARG A 132 8.85 -6.83 21.31
CA ARG A 132 8.80 -6.32 22.69
C ARG A 132 9.33 -4.90 22.81
N GLU A 133 10.27 -4.53 21.96
CA GLU A 133 11.04 -3.29 22.07
C GLU A 133 10.54 -2.17 21.14
N PHE A 134 9.68 -2.46 20.16
CA PHE A 134 9.28 -1.45 19.17
C PHE A 134 8.50 -0.29 19.79
N SER A 135 8.79 0.91 19.27
CA SER A 135 8.11 2.15 19.57
C SER A 135 7.06 2.50 18.51
N THR A 136 6.16 3.43 18.82
CA THR A 136 5.23 3.98 17.82
C THR A 136 5.98 4.60 16.64
N ASP A 137 7.12 5.24 16.89
CA ASP A 137 7.95 5.87 15.85
C ASP A 137 8.53 4.86 14.87
N ASP A 138 8.85 3.63 15.32
CA ASP A 138 9.26 2.55 14.43
C ASP A 138 8.13 2.12 13.49
N VAL A 139 6.89 2.07 13.98
CA VAL A 139 5.72 1.77 13.14
C VAL A 139 5.47 2.90 12.16
N ILE A 140 5.56 4.17 12.60
CA ILE A 140 5.43 5.35 11.74
C ILE A 140 6.45 5.27 10.60
N SER A 141 7.72 5.06 10.93
CA SER A 141 8.81 4.97 9.96
C SER A 141 8.58 3.87 8.93
N VAL A 142 8.12 2.69 9.37
CA VAL A 142 7.80 1.59 8.46
C VAL A 142 6.57 1.89 7.60
N ILE A 143 5.51 2.48 8.16
CA ILE A 143 4.32 2.86 7.38
C ILE A 143 4.68 3.91 6.33
N ASP A 144 5.49 4.90 6.70
CA ASP A 144 6.00 5.91 5.78
C ASP A 144 6.78 5.22 4.64
N GLY A 145 7.83 4.45 4.95
CA GLY A 145 8.65 3.78 3.92
C GLY A 145 7.92 2.69 3.11
N LEU A 146 6.89 2.04 3.68
CA LEU A 146 6.19 0.92 3.05
C LEU A 146 5.01 1.35 2.20
N LEU A 147 4.24 2.35 2.64
CA LEU A 147 2.93 2.66 2.07
C LEU A 147 2.82 4.09 1.56
N LEU A 148 3.58 5.05 2.11
CA LEU A 148 3.34 6.48 1.88
C LEU A 148 4.48 7.16 1.08
N HIS A 149 5.73 6.82 1.37
CA HIS A 149 6.93 7.39 0.75
C HIS A 149 8.03 6.32 0.63
N PRO A 150 7.89 5.38 -0.33
CA PRO A 150 8.90 4.36 -0.55
C PRO A 150 10.17 4.96 -1.17
N THR A 151 11.34 4.44 -0.76
CA THR A 151 12.66 4.88 -1.26
C THR A 151 12.71 4.97 -2.78
N VAL A 152 12.31 3.89 -3.46
CA VAL A 152 12.25 3.83 -4.92
C VAL A 152 10.82 4.08 -5.34
N HIS A 153 10.57 5.18 -6.04
CA HIS A 153 9.24 5.52 -6.50
C HIS A 153 9.23 6.32 -7.79
N MET A 154 8.04 6.42 -8.38
CA MET A 154 7.76 7.25 -9.54
C MET A 154 6.86 8.38 -9.09
N HIS A 155 7.17 9.60 -9.51
CA HIS A 155 6.24 10.72 -9.35
C HIS A 155 5.33 10.80 -10.56
N LEU A 156 4.04 10.97 -10.28
CA LEU A 156 3.08 11.46 -11.26
C LEU A 156 2.75 12.90 -10.88
N LEU A 157 3.10 13.84 -11.76
CA LEU A 157 2.68 15.22 -11.59
C LEU A 157 1.18 15.30 -11.88
N SER A 158 0.40 15.45 -10.82
CA SER A 158 -1.05 15.63 -10.86
C SER A 158 -1.40 16.95 -11.56
N LEU A 159 -2.38 16.93 -12.47
CA LEU A 159 -2.99 18.15 -13.03
C LEU A 159 -4.05 18.75 -12.10
N LEU A 160 -4.38 18.08 -10.99
CA LEU A 160 -5.47 18.46 -10.09
C LEU A 160 -5.05 19.39 -8.96
N ASP A 161 -3.79 19.32 -8.54
CA ASP A 161 -3.27 19.97 -7.34
C ASP A 161 -1.74 19.86 -7.23
N ARG A 162 -1.15 20.52 -6.22
CA ARG A 162 0.27 20.35 -5.84
C ARG A 162 0.55 18.99 -5.16
N HIS A 163 -0.37 18.03 -5.23
CA HIS A 163 -0.19 16.71 -4.62
C HIS A 163 0.74 15.88 -5.50
N GLU A 164 1.88 15.54 -4.92
CA GLU A 164 2.88 14.68 -5.53
C GLU A 164 2.46 13.22 -5.33
N ILE A 165 1.86 12.65 -6.37
CA ILE A 165 1.46 11.24 -6.39
C ILE A 165 2.71 10.39 -6.55
N ARG A 166 2.93 9.44 -5.62
CA ARG A 166 4.10 8.56 -5.63
C ARG A 166 3.70 7.11 -5.83
N ILE A 167 4.13 6.50 -6.92
CA ILE A 167 3.90 5.08 -7.21
C ILE A 167 5.22 4.34 -7.18
N GLY A 168 5.45 3.50 -6.18
CA GLY A 168 6.74 2.82 -6.01
C GLY A 168 6.75 1.63 -5.06
N SER A 169 5.87 1.64 -4.06
CA SER A 169 5.76 0.53 -3.11
C SER A 169 4.91 -0.60 -3.65
N GLY A 170 5.09 -1.81 -3.10
CA GLY A 170 4.24 -2.96 -3.42
C GLY A 170 4.46 -3.59 -4.80
N ILE A 171 5.51 -3.24 -5.54
CA ILE A 171 5.82 -3.92 -6.82
C ILE A 171 6.01 -5.45 -6.63
N GLY A 172 6.43 -5.88 -5.44
CA GLY A 172 6.48 -7.29 -5.06
C GLY A 172 5.19 -7.89 -4.48
N ASN A 173 4.15 -7.09 -4.23
CA ASN A 173 2.90 -7.52 -3.62
C ASN A 173 1.68 -6.72 -4.14
N PRO A 174 0.73 -7.34 -4.85
CA PRO A 174 -0.40 -6.64 -5.47
C PRO A 174 -1.34 -5.96 -4.48
N PHE A 175 -1.51 -6.51 -3.27
CA PHE A 175 -2.41 -5.95 -2.27
C PHE A 175 -1.81 -4.70 -1.63
N GLN A 176 -0.50 -4.72 -1.37
CA GLN A 176 0.23 -3.53 -0.96
C GLN A 176 0.19 -2.47 -2.06
N TYR A 177 0.45 -2.86 -3.31
CA TYR A 177 0.41 -1.96 -4.46
C TYR A 177 -0.95 -1.27 -4.60
N LEU A 178 -2.05 -2.04 -4.57
CA LEU A 178 -3.40 -1.50 -4.63
C LEU A 178 -3.69 -0.56 -3.47
N PHE A 179 -3.29 -0.92 -2.25
CA PHE A 179 -3.48 -0.04 -1.08
C PHE A 179 -2.67 1.26 -1.20
N ASN A 180 -1.43 1.19 -1.69
CA ASN A 180 -0.63 2.37 -1.99
C ASN A 180 -1.35 3.26 -3.00
N LEU A 181 -1.94 2.72 -4.08
CA LEU A 181 -2.77 3.49 -4.99
C LEU A 181 -3.97 4.13 -4.27
N ARG A 182 -4.67 3.41 -3.39
CA ARG A 182 -5.75 3.99 -2.57
C ARG A 182 -5.29 5.21 -1.79
N TYR A 183 -4.13 5.15 -1.16
CA TYR A 183 -3.60 6.28 -0.41
C TYR A 183 -3.16 7.44 -1.31
N GLN A 184 -2.31 7.12 -2.31
CA GLN A 184 -1.62 8.09 -3.16
C GLN A 184 -2.55 8.83 -4.10
N LEU A 185 -3.66 8.21 -4.51
CA LEU A 185 -4.63 8.81 -5.42
C LEU A 185 -5.78 9.52 -4.70
N CYS A 186 -5.81 9.49 -3.36
CA CYS A 186 -6.77 10.27 -2.60
C CYS A 186 -6.44 11.77 -2.76
N PRO A 187 -7.37 12.62 -3.20
CA PRO A 187 -7.10 14.05 -3.40
C PRO A 187 -7.14 14.86 -2.09
N ILE A 188 -7.69 14.31 -1.00
CA ILE A 188 -7.99 15.04 0.24
C ILE A 188 -6.84 14.88 1.24
N PRO A 189 -6.02 15.92 1.50
CA PRO A 189 -4.85 15.83 2.40
C PRO A 189 -5.20 15.39 3.83
N GLU A 190 -6.30 15.90 4.38
CA GLU A 190 -6.75 15.61 5.74
C GLU A 190 -7.08 14.13 5.91
N LYS A 191 -7.64 13.49 4.89
CA LYS A 191 -7.90 12.05 4.88
C LYS A 191 -6.62 11.23 4.80
N ARG A 192 -5.62 11.68 4.03
CA ARG A 192 -4.31 11.03 3.98
C ARG A 192 -3.62 11.07 5.35
N VAL A 193 -3.65 12.23 6.02
CA VAL A 193 -3.11 12.37 7.39
C VAL A 193 -3.86 11.46 8.38
N ALA A 194 -5.19 11.50 8.38
CA ALA A 194 -6.00 10.67 9.27
C ALA A 194 -5.84 9.16 8.96
N GLU A 195 -5.64 8.79 7.71
CA GLU A 195 -5.35 7.41 7.30
C GLU A 195 -3.99 6.95 7.81
N LYS A 196 -2.94 7.79 7.76
CA LYS A 196 -1.64 7.49 8.35
C LYS A 196 -1.78 7.19 9.84
N GLU A 197 -2.46 8.05 10.60
CA GLU A 197 -2.70 7.85 12.03
C GLU A 197 -3.42 6.52 12.31
N ARG A 198 -4.47 6.23 11.54
CA ARG A 198 -5.23 4.98 11.64
C ARG A 198 -4.37 3.75 11.35
N LEU A 199 -3.53 3.80 10.31
CA LEU A 199 -2.64 2.71 9.94
C LEU A 199 -1.63 2.40 11.05
N VAL A 200 -1.06 3.43 11.67
CA VAL A 200 -0.13 3.28 12.80
C VAL A 200 -0.83 2.57 13.96
N GLU A 201 -2.06 2.96 14.29
CA GLU A 201 -2.84 2.33 15.37
C GLU A 201 -3.14 0.86 15.07
N ILE A 202 -3.72 0.55 13.90
CA ILE A 202 -4.14 -0.81 13.58
C ILE A 202 -2.95 -1.76 13.53
N PHE A 203 -1.82 -1.34 12.96
CA PHE A 203 -0.64 -2.19 12.83
C PHE A 203 0.12 -2.32 14.16
N SER A 204 0.19 -1.28 14.98
CA SER A 204 0.70 -1.40 16.35
C SER A 204 -0.07 -2.46 17.14
N ASN A 205 -1.40 -2.44 17.04
CA ASN A 205 -2.27 -3.41 17.72
C ASN A 205 -2.14 -4.82 17.14
N ALA A 206 -2.08 -4.95 15.81
CA ALA A 206 -1.92 -6.23 15.12
C ALA A 206 -0.59 -6.90 15.46
N ILE A 207 0.50 -6.14 15.50
CA ILE A 207 1.85 -6.62 15.82
C ILE A 207 1.92 -7.13 17.27
N ARG A 208 1.40 -6.34 18.23
CA ARG A 208 1.32 -6.75 19.64
C ARG A 208 0.47 -7.99 19.85
N SER A 209 -0.68 -8.06 19.18
CA SER A 209 -1.63 -9.16 19.30
C SER A 209 -1.28 -10.36 18.42
N LYS A 210 -0.26 -10.25 17.55
CA LYS A 210 0.15 -11.26 16.56
C LYS A 210 -1.00 -11.75 15.69
N ARG A 211 -1.91 -10.85 15.32
CA ARG A 211 -3.11 -11.17 14.53
C ARG A 211 -3.10 -10.47 13.17
N PRO A 212 -3.57 -11.12 12.09
CA PRO A 212 -3.82 -10.44 10.82
C PRO A 212 -4.82 -9.30 11.00
N VAL A 213 -4.70 -8.25 10.18
CA VAL A 213 -5.68 -7.17 10.10
C VAL A 213 -6.77 -7.59 9.12
N PRO A 214 -8.04 -7.72 9.54
CA PRO A 214 -9.14 -8.02 8.64
C PRO A 214 -9.27 -6.96 7.55
N ALA A 215 -9.65 -7.36 6.33
CA ALA A 215 -9.77 -6.43 5.21
C ALA A 215 -10.77 -5.28 5.47
N CYS A 216 -11.85 -5.53 6.22
CA CYS A 216 -12.80 -4.48 6.62
C CYS A 216 -12.17 -3.45 7.57
N GLU A 217 -11.30 -3.88 8.49
CA GLU A 217 -10.54 -2.97 9.36
C GLU A 217 -9.48 -2.22 8.54
N LEU A 218 -8.76 -2.90 7.66
CA LEU A 218 -7.72 -2.28 6.83
C LEU A 218 -8.28 -1.24 5.85
N MET A 219 -9.50 -1.44 5.34
CA MET A 219 -10.13 -0.57 4.33
C MET A 219 -11.16 0.41 4.93
N ALA A 220 -11.26 0.48 6.26
CA ALA A 220 -12.15 1.41 6.94
C ALA A 220 -11.82 2.87 6.59
N GLN A 221 -12.82 3.74 6.68
CA GLN A 221 -12.63 5.17 6.52
C GLN A 221 -11.96 5.75 7.78
N PRO A 222 -10.95 6.62 7.64
CA PRO A 222 -10.40 7.30 8.80
C PRO A 222 -11.41 8.30 9.37
N ARG A 223 -11.36 8.50 10.69
CA ARG A 223 -12.16 9.54 11.36
C ARG A 223 -11.40 10.86 11.27
N LEU A 224 -12.05 11.88 10.72
CA LEU A 224 -11.53 13.24 10.78
C LEU A 224 -11.72 13.77 12.21
N LYS A 225 -10.71 14.44 12.75
CA LYS A 225 -10.75 15.10 14.06
C LYS A 225 -11.39 16.46 13.95
#